data_AF-A0AAD8J7D3-F1
#
_entry.id   AF-A0AAD8J7D3-F1
#
_cell.length_a   1.000
_cell.length_b   1.000
_cell.length_c   1.000
_cell.angle_alpha   90.00
_cell.angle_beta   90.00
_cell.angle_gamma   90.00
#
_symmetry.space_group_name_H-M   'P 1'
#
loop_
_entity.id
_entity.type
_entity.pdbx_description
1 polymer ?
#
loop_
_entity_poly.entity_id
_entity_poly.type
_entity_poly.pdbx_seq_one_letter_code
_entity_poly.pdbx_strand_id
1 'polypeptide(L)'
;MAERCLFGNWLVAKTAWTSSNVGRRFMACDRCRYFRWVDGPLCERARLIIPGLLRRINNLERQQQEMECRRVGLHPDEGERSMVCSKSASKSTEENKSSEEIKSSSNIPLTLLIVTWIAIFVYIICKTGDVEEM
;
A
#
# COMPACT_ATOMS: atom_id res chain seq x y z
N MET A 1 9.33 -7.33 24.61
CA MET A 1 9.48 -8.54 25.44
C MET A 1 9.00 -9.71 24.62
N ALA A 2 9.88 -10.67 24.34
CA ALA A 2 9.51 -11.90 23.67
C ALA A 2 9.07 -12.91 24.74
N GLU A 3 7.88 -13.49 24.58
CA GLU A 3 7.33 -14.48 25.52
C GLU A 3 7.07 -15.80 24.82
N ARG A 4 7.10 -16.88 25.60
CA ARG A 4 6.81 -18.23 25.12
C ARG A 4 5.53 -18.75 25.75
N CYS A 5 4.77 -19.53 25.01
CA CYS A 5 3.61 -20.24 25.55
C CYS A 5 4.05 -21.50 26.32
N LEU A 6 3.09 -22.20 26.94
CA LEU A 6 3.32 -23.46 27.66
C LEU A 6 3.95 -24.57 26.80
N PHE A 7 3.80 -24.49 25.47
CA PHE A 7 4.41 -25.42 24.52
C PHE A 7 5.78 -24.93 24.01
N GLY A 8 6.36 -23.88 24.59
CA GLY A 8 7.68 -23.36 24.23
C GLY A 8 7.74 -22.52 22.95
N ASN A 9 6.61 -22.32 22.25
CA ASN A 9 6.53 -21.49 21.04
C ASN A 9 6.56 -20.00 21.38
N TRP A 10 7.28 -19.22 20.57
CA TRP A 10 7.27 -17.76 20.70
C TRP A 10 5.91 -17.17 20.35
N LEU A 11 5.49 -16.22 21.17
CA LEU A 11 4.26 -15.45 21.00
C LEU A 11 4.53 -14.19 20.20
N VAL A 12 3.65 -13.92 19.23
CA VAL A 12 3.67 -12.71 18.42
C VAL A 12 2.49 -11.83 18.86
N ALA A 13 2.76 -10.54 19.04
CA ALA A 13 1.71 -9.57 19.31
C ALA A 13 0.80 -9.42 18.09
N LYS A 14 -0.49 -9.69 18.27
CA LYS A 14 -1.58 -9.51 17.30
C LYS A 14 -2.37 -8.26 17.69
N THR A 15 -3.01 -7.60 16.72
CA THR A 15 -3.86 -6.43 16.98
C THR A 15 -5.34 -6.83 16.93
N ALA A 16 -6.11 -6.43 17.94
CA ALA A 16 -7.56 -6.62 17.93
C ALA A 16 -8.23 -5.51 17.10
N TRP A 17 -9.19 -5.91 16.26
CA TRP A 17 -10.01 -5.01 15.43
C TRP A 17 -11.49 -5.05 15.82
N THR A 18 -11.79 -5.44 17.06
CA THR A 18 -13.15 -5.42 17.59
C THR A 18 -13.54 -4.01 18.01
N SER A 19 -14.82 -3.67 17.93
CA SER A 19 -15.34 -2.33 18.27
C SER A 19 -14.93 -1.85 19.66
N SER A 20 -14.82 -2.76 20.63
CA SER A 20 -14.43 -2.44 22.01
C SER A 20 -12.92 -2.40 22.27
N ASN A 21 -12.11 -2.97 21.38
CA ASN A 21 -10.65 -3.10 21.55
C ASN A 21 -9.89 -2.71 20.27
N VAL A 22 -10.39 -1.72 19.54
CA VAL A 22 -9.82 -1.31 18.24
C VAL A 22 -8.35 -0.92 18.43
N GLY A 23 -7.45 -1.57 17.69
CA GLY A 23 -6.03 -1.27 17.72
C GLY A 23 -5.28 -1.78 18.96
N ARG A 24 -5.96 -2.46 19.90
CA ARG A 24 -5.32 -2.96 21.13
C ARG A 24 -4.57 -4.25 20.87
N ARG A 25 -3.31 -4.35 21.26
CA ARG A 25 -2.50 -5.55 21.00
C ARG A 25 -2.64 -6.61 22.09
N PHE A 26 -2.66 -7.86 21.67
CA PHE A 26 -2.70 -9.04 22.52
C PHE A 26 -1.70 -10.09 22.04
N MET A 27 -1.31 -11.01 22.91
CA MET A 27 -0.58 -12.22 22.56
C MET A 27 -1.46 -13.41 22.88
N ALA A 28 -1.57 -14.34 21.94
CA ALA A 28 -2.32 -15.57 22.10
C ALA A 28 -1.58 -16.72 21.43
N CYS A 29 -1.70 -17.92 22.02
CA CYS A 29 -1.27 -19.15 21.37
C CYS A 29 -2.49 -19.85 20.80
N ASP A 30 -2.39 -20.39 19.59
CA ASP A 30 -3.52 -21.09 18.97
C ASP A 30 -3.65 -22.54 19.48
N ARG A 31 -2.60 -23.09 20.12
CA ARG A 31 -2.55 -24.48 20.62
C ARG A 31 -2.85 -24.62 22.12
N CYS A 32 -2.60 -23.60 22.93
CA CYS A 32 -2.99 -23.58 24.35
C CYS A 32 -3.90 -22.39 24.64
N ARG A 33 -4.56 -22.39 25.80
CA ARG A 33 -5.42 -21.30 26.27
C ARG A 33 -4.64 -20.06 26.76
N TYR A 34 -3.40 -19.87 26.29
CA TYR A 34 -2.61 -18.70 26.66
C TYR A 34 -3.16 -17.47 25.94
N PHE A 35 -3.51 -16.43 26.71
CA PHE A 35 -3.92 -15.13 26.21
C PHE A 35 -3.47 -14.04 27.19
N ARG A 36 -2.90 -12.95 26.67
CA ARG A 36 -2.71 -11.72 27.44
C ARG A 36 -2.83 -10.47 26.60
N TRP A 37 -3.22 -9.37 27.24
CA TRP A 37 -3.11 -8.06 26.64
C TRP A 37 -1.66 -7.56 26.72
N VAL A 38 -1.19 -6.92 25.65
CA VAL A 38 0.10 -6.22 25.61
C VAL A 38 -0.10 -4.79 26.07
N ASP A 39 -1.13 -4.13 25.53
CA ASP A 39 -1.48 -2.77 25.88
C ASP A 39 -2.61 -2.75 26.93
N GLY A 40 -2.61 -1.73 27.78
CA GLY A 40 -3.72 -1.46 28.71
C GLY A 40 -5.05 -1.25 27.98
N PRO A 41 -6.19 -1.25 28.71
CA PRO A 41 -7.46 -0.89 28.11
C PRO A 41 -7.38 0.52 27.52
N LEU A 42 -8.05 0.74 26.39
CA LEU A 42 -8.21 2.08 25.85
C LEU A 42 -8.91 2.97 26.87
N CYS A 43 -8.58 4.26 26.88
CA CYS A 43 -9.28 5.22 27.72
C CYS A 43 -10.77 5.31 27.34
N GLU A 44 -11.61 5.67 28.30
CA GLU A 44 -13.07 5.74 28.12
C GLU A 44 -13.48 6.54 26.88
N ARG A 45 -12.85 7.71 26.74
CA ARG A 45 -13.07 8.62 25.62
C ARG A 45 -12.72 7.98 24.28
N ALA A 46 -11.60 7.26 24.20
CA ALA A 46 -11.19 6.59 22.96
C ALA A 46 -12.15 5.47 22.56
N ARG A 47 -12.66 4.70 23.54
CA ARG A 47 -13.66 3.65 23.30
C ARG A 47 -14.96 4.19 22.71
N LEU A 48 -15.31 5.45 22.97
CA LEU A 48 -16.50 6.10 22.42
C LEU A 48 -16.22 6.78 21.07
N ILE A 49 -15.12 7.53 20.97
CA ILE A 49 -14.81 8.35 19.79
C ILE A 49 -14.38 7.49 18.60
N ILE A 50 -13.45 6.54 18.79
CA ILE A 50 -12.85 5.78 17.68
C ILE A 50 -13.93 5.00 16.89
N PRO A 51 -14.87 4.27 17.52
CA PRO A 51 -15.92 3.59 16.76
C PRO A 51 -16.84 4.55 16.01
N GLY A 52 -17.13 5.72 16.57
CA GLY A 52 -17.93 6.75 15.91
C GLY A 52 -17.24 7.30 14.66
N LEU A 53 -15.95 7.59 14.76
CA LEU A 53 -15.14 8.03 13.63
C LEU A 53 -15.06 6.96 12.53
N LEU A 54 -14.82 5.70 12.90
CA LEU A 54 -14.74 4.60 11.94
C LEU A 54 -16.06 4.42 11.17
N ARG A 55 -17.21 4.49 11.85
CA ARG A 55 -18.53 4.45 11.18
C ARG A 55 -18.69 5.61 10.20
N ARG A 56 -18.25 6.82 10.58
CA ARG A 56 -18.33 7.99 9.72
C ARG A 56 -17.48 7.83 8.47
N ILE A 57 -16.25 7.36 8.62
CA ILE A 57 -15.33 7.10 7.49
C ILE A 57 -15.92 6.05 6.56
N ASN A 58 -16.34 4.89 7.08
CA ASN A 58 -16.93 3.84 6.26
C ASN A 58 -18.19 4.32 5.50
N ASN A 59 -19.01 5.17 6.14
CA ASN A 59 -20.17 5.77 5.48
C ASN A 59 -19.77 6.73 4.35
N LEU A 60 -18.75 7.56 4.57
CA LEU A 60 -18.24 8.48 3.56
C LEU A 60 -17.61 7.73 2.39
N GLU A 61 -16.81 6.69 2.67
CA GLU A 61 -16.21 5.83 1.65
C GLU A 61 -17.29 5.12 0.82
N ARG A 62 -18.35 4.60 1.46
CA ARG A 62 -19.50 4.02 0.76
C ARG A 62 -20.19 5.05 -0.13
N GLN A 63 -20.45 6.25 0.36
CA GLN A 63 -21.06 7.32 -0.44
C GLN A 63 -20.19 7.72 -1.62
N GLN A 64 -18.88 7.86 -1.41
CA GLN A 64 -17.94 8.16 -2.50
C GLN A 64 -17.95 7.05 -3.56
N GLN A 65 -18.00 5.80 -3.12
CA GLN A 65 -18.07 4.66 -4.01
C GLN A 65 -19.39 4.62 -4.80
N GLU A 66 -20.52 4.88 -4.16
CA GLU A 66 -21.83 5.01 -4.81
C GLU A 66 -21.84 6.12 -5.87
N MET A 67 -21.23 7.28 -5.55
CA MET A 67 -21.10 8.41 -6.48
C MET A 67 -20.20 8.05 -7.67
N GLU A 68 -19.11 7.32 -7.45
CA GLU A 68 -18.23 6.85 -8.50
C GLU A 68 -18.92 5.79 -9.40
N CYS A 69 -19.64 4.83 -8.81
CA CYS A 69 -20.46 3.87 -9.54
C CYS A 69 -21.48 4.60 -10.45
N ARG A 70 -22.17 5.60 -9.90
CA ARG A 70 -23.12 6.42 -10.67
C ARG A 70 -22.45 7.15 -11.83
N ARG A 71 -21.24 7.70 -11.64
CA ARG A 71 -20.49 8.38 -12.70
C ARG A 71 -20.16 7.43 -13.85
N VAL A 72 -19.85 6.17 -13.56
CA VAL A 72 -19.49 5.16 -14.55
C VAL A 72 -20.73 4.42 -15.10
N GLY A 73 -21.95 4.77 -14.66
CA GLY A 73 -23.17 4.11 -15.10
C GLY A 73 -23.35 2.68 -14.56
N LEU A 74 -22.60 2.31 -13.53
CA LEU A 74 -22.71 1.02 -12.85
C LEU A 74 -23.80 1.11 -11.78
N HIS A 75 -24.80 0.22 -11.88
CA HIS A 75 -25.83 0.07 -10.87
C HIS A 75 -25.38 -0.97 -9.83
N PRO A 76 -25.52 -0.70 -8.52
CA PRO A 76 -25.18 -1.69 -7.50
C PRO A 76 -26.16 -2.87 -7.57
N ASP A 77 -25.61 -4.08 -7.58
CA ASP A 77 -26.38 -5.33 -7.47
C ASP A 77 -26.78 -5.54 -6.00
N GLU A 78 -28.06 -5.76 -5.73
CA GLU A 78 -28.62 -5.77 -4.36
C GLU A 78 -28.28 -7.04 -3.54
N GLY A 79 -27.44 -7.93 -4.09
CA GLY A 79 -27.17 -9.25 -3.52
C GLY A 79 -25.85 -9.43 -2.75
N GLU A 80 -24.85 -8.56 -2.90
CA GLU A 80 -23.54 -8.76 -2.29
C GLU A 80 -23.16 -7.67 -1.27
N ARG A 81 -22.88 -8.10 -0.05
CA ARG A 81 -22.41 -7.26 1.09
C ARG A 81 -21.07 -6.55 0.83
N SER A 82 -20.49 -6.72 -0.35
CA SER A 82 -19.30 -6.02 -0.82
C SER A 82 -19.63 -5.36 -2.15
N MET A 83 -20.09 -4.12 -2.10
CA MET A 83 -20.11 -3.27 -3.27
C MET A 83 -18.65 -3.03 -3.65
N VAL A 84 -18.11 -3.84 -4.55
CA VAL A 84 -16.83 -3.55 -5.22
C VAL A 84 -17.23 -3.11 -6.61
N CYS A 85 -17.06 -1.81 -6.88
CA CYS A 85 -17.09 -1.30 -8.24
C CYS A 85 -15.86 -1.90 -8.96
N SER A 86 -16.02 -3.10 -9.53
CA SER A 86 -15.02 -3.70 -10.39
C SER A 86 -14.88 -2.78 -11.60
N LYS A 87 -13.66 -2.28 -11.85
CA LYS A 87 -13.31 -1.56 -13.08
C LYS A 87 -13.48 -2.49 -14.28
N SER A 88 -14.71 -2.71 -14.75
CA SER A 88 -14.94 -3.23 -16.09
C SER A 88 -14.70 -2.07 -17.04
N ALA A 89 -13.56 -2.13 -17.72
CA ALA A 89 -13.14 -1.16 -18.71
C ALA A 89 -14.16 -1.05 -19.85
N SER A 90 -15.10 -0.11 -19.77
CA SER A 90 -15.84 0.39 -20.92
C SER A 90 -15.09 1.59 -21.48
N LYS A 91 -14.03 1.31 -22.25
CA LYS A 91 -13.40 2.29 -23.14
C LYS A 91 -14.28 2.39 -24.39
N SER A 92 -15.26 3.29 -24.39
CA SER A 92 -15.93 3.71 -25.62
C SER A 92 -15.07 4.78 -26.30
N THR A 93 -14.36 4.38 -27.35
CA THR A 93 -14.30 5.01 -28.70
C THR A 93 -15.37 6.09 -28.91
N GLU A 94 -15.17 7.31 -29.45
CA GLU A 94 -14.30 7.93 -30.48
C GLU A 94 -14.08 9.42 -30.07
N GLU A 95 -13.01 10.16 -30.42
CA GLU A 95 -12.56 10.53 -31.77
C GLU A 95 -11.02 10.60 -31.88
N ASN A 96 -10.52 9.97 -32.94
CA ASN A 96 -9.14 10.09 -33.41
C ASN A 96 -8.97 11.35 -34.26
N LYS A 97 -7.94 12.17 -33.98
CA LYS A 97 -7.07 12.72 -35.04
C LYS A 97 -5.78 13.34 -34.48
N SER A 98 -4.72 12.54 -34.40
CA SER A 98 -3.47 12.77 -35.14
C SER A 98 -2.32 12.03 -34.48
N SER A 99 -1.74 11.11 -35.26
CA SER A 99 -0.31 10.79 -35.27
C SER A 99 0.21 9.84 -34.19
N GLU A 100 0.10 8.57 -34.54
CA GLU A 100 1.23 7.63 -34.70
C GLU A 100 2.06 7.19 -33.48
N GLU A 101 2.14 5.87 -33.36
CA GLU A 101 2.92 5.06 -32.45
C GLU A 101 4.42 5.41 -32.46
N ILE A 102 5.04 5.61 -31.28
CA ILE A 102 6.39 5.05 -31.02
C ILE A 102 6.45 4.48 -29.61
N LYS A 103 6.78 3.18 -29.61
CA LYS A 103 7.02 2.27 -28.49
C LYS A 103 8.11 2.77 -27.54
N SER A 104 8.05 2.18 -26.34
CA SER A 104 9.16 2.08 -25.39
C SER A 104 9.54 3.40 -24.74
N SER A 105 9.02 3.60 -23.53
CA SER A 105 9.54 4.53 -22.51
C SER A 105 11.04 4.27 -22.32
N SER A 106 11.79 4.87 -23.22
CA SER A 106 13.22 4.84 -23.31
C SER A 106 13.76 5.66 -22.15
N ASN A 107 14.54 5.02 -21.28
CA ASN A 107 15.32 5.67 -20.23
C ASN A 107 16.46 6.54 -20.81
N ILE A 108 16.14 7.39 -21.80
CA ILE A 108 17.04 8.30 -22.51
C ILE A 108 17.81 9.23 -21.55
N PRO A 109 17.25 9.74 -20.43
CA PRO A 109 18.08 10.55 -19.54
C PRO A 109 19.16 9.72 -18.83
N LEU A 110 18.86 8.49 -18.40
CA LEU A 110 19.82 7.69 -17.61
C LEU A 110 20.94 7.11 -18.48
N THR A 111 20.61 6.64 -19.69
CA THR A 111 21.64 6.08 -20.59
C THR A 111 22.62 7.15 -21.04
N LEU A 112 22.15 8.36 -21.36
CA LEU A 112 23.03 9.48 -21.70
C LEU A 112 23.94 9.86 -20.53
N LEU A 113 23.40 9.93 -19.31
CA LEU A 113 24.21 10.22 -18.12
C LEU A 113 25.29 9.15 -17.91
N ILE A 114 24.96 7.87 -18.01
CA ILE A 114 25.93 6.78 -17.86
C ILE A 114 27.02 6.86 -18.93
N VAL A 115 26.66 7.06 -20.20
CA VAL A 115 27.64 7.19 -21.30
C VAL A 115 28.56 8.39 -21.08
N THR A 116 28.01 9.53 -20.65
CA THR A 116 28.84 10.71 -20.36
C THR A 116 29.80 10.48 -19.20
N TRP A 117 29.36 9.80 -18.14
CA TRP A 117 30.22 9.48 -16.99
C TRP A 117 31.34 8.50 -17.36
N ILE A 118 31.05 7.49 -18.18
CA ILE A 118 32.05 6.54 -18.68
C ILE A 118 33.10 7.27 -19.53
N ALA A 119 32.68 8.14 -20.44
CA ALA A 119 33.61 8.89 -21.29
C ALA A 119 34.53 9.82 -20.47
N ILE A 120 33.99 10.51 -19.47
CA ILE A 120 34.77 11.35 -18.55
C ILE A 120 35.78 10.50 -17.77
N PHE A 121 35.35 9.35 -17.23
CA PHE A 121 36.22 8.45 -16.50
C PHE A 121 37.36 7.91 -17.36
N VAL A 122 37.07 7.48 -18.60
CA VAL A 122 38.09 7.03 -19.56
C VAL A 122 39.04 8.17 -19.92
N TYR A 123 38.54 9.38 -20.17
CA TYR A 123 39.40 10.55 -20.44
C TYR A 123 40.35 10.84 -19.28
N ILE A 124 39.86 10.79 -18.04
CA ILE A 124 40.68 10.97 -16.85
C ILE A 124 41.77 9.89 -16.80
N ILE A 125 41.42 8.61 -16.96
CA ILE A 125 42.38 7.51 -16.97
C ILE A 125 43.44 7.69 -18.06
N CYS A 126 43.03 7.99 -19.30
CA CYS A 126 43.96 8.22 -20.41
C CYS A 126 44.89 9.40 -20.11
N LYS A 127 44.36 10.51 -19.59
CA LYS A 127 45.15 11.70 -19.26
C LYS A 127 46.10 11.45 -18.09
N THR A 128 45.73 10.63 -17.12
CA THR A 128 46.60 10.27 -16.00
C THR A 128 47.62 9.18 -16.37
N GLY A 129 47.32 8.34 -17.37
CA GLY A 129 48.22 7.33 -17.89
C GLY A 129 49.38 7.89 -18.72
N ASP A 130 49.21 9.08 -19.33
CA ASP A 130 50.29 9.77 -20.06
C ASP A 130 51.31 10.48 -19.12
N VAL A 131 51.10 10.48 -17.80
CA VAL A 131 51.99 11.16 -16.83
C VAL A 131 52.97 10.18 -16.14
N GLU A 132 52.88 8.88 -16.42
CA GLU A 132 53.76 7.85 -15.83
C GLU A 132 54.85 7.31 -16.79
N GLU A 133 55.04 7.93 -17.96
CA GLU A 133 56.22 7.75 -18.82
C GLU A 133 56.91 9.11 -19.10
N MET A 134 57.53 9.71 -18.07
CA MET A 134 58.68 10.63 -18.19
C MET A 134 59.48 10.68 -16.89
#